data_AF-A0ABD7BC80-F1
#
_entry.id   AF-A0ABD7BC80-F1
#
_cell.length_a   1.000
_cell.length_b   1.000
_cell.length_c   1.000
_cell.angle_alpha   90.00
_cell.angle_beta   90.00
_cell.angle_gamma   90.00
#
_symmetry.space_group_name_H-M   'P 1'
#
loop_
_entity.id
_entity.type
_entity.pdbx_description
1 polymer ?
#
loop_
_entity_poly.entity_id
_entity_poly.type
_entity_poly.pdbx_seq_one_letter_code
_entity_poly.pdbx_strand_id
1 'polypeptide(L)'
;MRNNHHHQGLEAPTIKEANSDNFLPFETLNQGITILIPGSSVFQKGDHIVINVGQISSFILLDCEAPGETIEHFISGERLNEQHGRRVTLNYIIVRTGNTSPTTTYDFGAELYHPVAKDIVEGVLPWDAVKNGFSVTIPVYPGATPSDTIRLFFVGSHPLASGILEEQFGDVGQPLEIAIGKELTFPTNGGEVHIIYQVVRDGEARTSPSVSFWSEAQVLAPNPTHMYAEDAYSPAQMSAVESSPGKYAFTTALSAELIAGDEVFLLALNSASRKNEIAHKKISEPTETVEHTLSKPNLDYMSSFKLVALVRTPAATCSSHTRSIVIKSA
;
A
#
# COMPACT_ATOMS: atom_id res chain seq x y z
N MET A 1 28.31 -11.35 14.86
CA MET A 1 28.42 -12.80 14.56
C MET A 1 27.34 -13.10 13.53
N ARG A 2 27.70 -13.60 12.34
CA ARG A 2 26.73 -13.99 11.30
C ARG A 2 26.09 -15.32 11.70
N ASN A 3 24.78 -15.34 11.90
CA ASN A 3 24.03 -16.57 12.15
C ASN A 3 24.04 -17.43 10.88
N ASN A 4 24.81 -18.52 10.91
CA ASN A 4 24.70 -19.59 9.93
C ASN A 4 23.39 -20.35 10.22
N HIS A 5 22.32 -20.04 9.49
CA HIS A 5 21.11 -20.86 9.51
C HIS A 5 21.42 -22.20 8.83
N HIS A 6 21.52 -23.26 9.61
CA HIS A 6 21.74 -24.61 9.09
C HIS A 6 20.42 -25.17 8.55
N HIS A 7 20.29 -25.30 7.22
CA HIS A 7 19.17 -25.95 6.52
C HIS A 7 19.19 -27.49 6.61
N GLN A 8 19.91 -28.08 7.58
CA GLN A 8 20.16 -29.53 7.58
C GLN A 8 18.85 -30.32 7.74
N GLY A 9 18.43 -30.98 6.65
CA GLY A 9 17.28 -31.88 6.62
C GLY A 9 15.92 -31.23 6.39
N LEU A 10 15.85 -29.94 6.05
CA LEU A 10 14.58 -29.24 5.74
C LEU A 10 14.50 -28.89 4.25
N GLU A 11 13.32 -29.11 3.66
CA GLU A 11 13.03 -28.72 2.28
C GLU A 11 12.15 -27.47 2.23
N ALA A 12 12.20 -26.77 1.10
CA ALA A 12 11.43 -25.57 0.87
C ALA A 12 9.92 -25.91 0.80
N PRO A 13 9.04 -25.13 1.45
CA PRO A 13 7.61 -25.29 1.29
C PRO A 13 7.14 -24.84 -0.10
N THR A 14 6.00 -25.36 -0.55
CA THR A 14 5.34 -24.93 -1.79
C THR A 14 3.89 -24.51 -1.56
N ILE A 15 3.29 -23.84 -2.55
CA ILE A 15 1.87 -23.52 -2.58
C ILE A 15 1.19 -24.45 -3.59
N LYS A 16 0.17 -25.18 -3.16
CA LYS A 16 -0.54 -26.18 -3.98
C LYS A 16 -1.19 -25.56 -5.22
N GLU A 17 -1.72 -24.35 -5.09
CA GLU A 17 -2.48 -23.65 -6.13
C GLU A 17 -1.60 -22.83 -7.09
N ALA A 18 -0.28 -22.77 -6.87
CA ALA A 18 0.62 -22.03 -7.74
C ALA A 18 0.83 -22.73 -9.08
N ASN A 19 0.97 -21.94 -10.15
CA ASN A 19 1.31 -22.47 -11.47
C ASN A 19 2.84 -22.75 -11.59
N SER A 20 3.27 -23.23 -12.76
CA SER A 20 4.68 -23.56 -13.04
C SER A 20 5.65 -22.37 -12.94
N ASP A 21 5.14 -21.14 -13.04
CA ASP A 21 5.93 -19.90 -12.97
C ASP A 21 5.93 -19.32 -11.55
N ASN A 22 5.42 -20.06 -10.56
CA ASN A 22 5.20 -19.60 -9.19
C ASN A 22 4.28 -18.36 -9.11
N PHE A 23 3.31 -18.26 -10.03
CA PHE A 23 2.31 -17.21 -10.01
C PHE A 23 0.98 -17.71 -9.43
N LEU A 24 0.33 -16.85 -8.63
CA LEU A 24 -1.01 -17.09 -8.09
C LEU A 24 -2.00 -16.02 -8.56
N PRO A 25 -3.05 -16.38 -9.31
CA PRO A 25 -4.08 -15.44 -9.72
C PRO A 25 -4.82 -14.80 -8.55
N PHE A 26 -5.30 -13.57 -8.74
CA PHE A 26 -6.06 -12.81 -7.73
C PHE A 26 -7.29 -13.59 -7.20
N GLU A 27 -8.05 -14.23 -8.09
CA GLU A 27 -9.22 -15.04 -7.70
C GLU A 27 -8.86 -16.23 -6.80
N THR A 28 -7.71 -16.87 -7.05
CA THR A 28 -7.19 -17.93 -6.19
C THR A 28 -6.83 -17.38 -4.81
N LEU A 29 -6.16 -16.23 -4.77
CA LEU A 29 -5.78 -15.60 -3.51
C LEU A 29 -7.00 -15.18 -2.68
N ASN A 30 -8.08 -14.71 -3.31
CA ASN A 30 -9.33 -14.40 -2.62
C ASN A 30 -9.99 -15.62 -1.95
N GLN A 31 -9.79 -16.82 -2.52
CA GLN A 31 -10.30 -18.07 -1.94
C GLN A 31 -9.40 -18.58 -0.80
N GLY A 32 -8.09 -18.34 -0.90
CA GLY A 32 -7.07 -18.82 0.03
C GLY A 32 -6.10 -19.80 -0.62
N ILE A 33 -5.03 -20.13 0.10
CA ILE A 33 -3.95 -20.99 -0.40
C ILE A 33 -3.65 -22.13 0.56
N THR A 34 -3.16 -23.23 0.02
CA THR A 34 -2.71 -24.39 0.78
C THR A 34 -1.19 -24.47 0.70
N ILE A 35 -0.54 -24.26 1.84
CA ILE A 35 0.89 -24.44 2.00
C ILE A 35 1.18 -25.92 2.17
N LEU A 36 2.11 -26.43 1.37
CA LEU A 36 2.64 -27.80 1.46
C LEU A 36 4.02 -27.73 2.09
N ILE A 37 4.16 -28.30 3.28
CA ILE A 37 5.44 -28.42 3.98
C ILE A 37 5.92 -29.86 3.80
N PRO A 38 7.05 -30.10 3.10
CA PRO A 38 7.59 -31.43 2.96
C PRO A 38 7.92 -32.04 4.33
N GLY A 39 7.53 -33.29 4.53
CA GLY A 39 7.83 -34.04 5.76
C GLY A 39 9.33 -34.13 5.99
N SER A 40 9.75 -34.08 7.24
CA SER A 40 11.17 -34.12 7.62
C SER A 40 11.37 -34.98 8.86
N SER A 41 12.49 -35.70 8.89
CA SER A 41 12.95 -36.41 10.09
C SER A 41 13.32 -35.48 11.25
N VAL A 42 13.43 -34.17 11.01
CA VAL A 42 13.67 -33.16 12.04
C VAL A 42 12.40 -32.84 12.84
N PHE A 43 11.22 -33.06 12.26
CA PHE A 43 9.93 -32.79 12.89
C PHE A 43 9.66 -33.75 14.04
N GLN A 44 9.18 -33.21 15.15
CA GLN A 44 8.77 -33.95 16.33
C GLN A 44 7.34 -33.61 16.70
N LYS A 45 6.63 -34.59 17.29
CA LYS A 45 5.32 -34.33 17.90
C LYS A 45 5.45 -33.22 18.95
N GLY A 46 4.56 -32.24 18.89
CA GLY A 46 4.55 -31.04 19.73
C GLY A 46 5.35 -29.87 19.16
N ASP A 47 5.97 -30.00 17.98
CA ASP A 47 6.65 -28.87 17.35
C ASP A 47 5.66 -27.77 16.97
N HIS A 48 6.04 -26.53 17.29
CA HIS A 48 5.40 -25.34 16.76
C HIS A 48 6.15 -24.92 15.50
N ILE A 49 5.46 -24.89 14.36
CA ILE A 49 6.01 -24.41 13.10
C ILE A 49 5.38 -23.07 12.76
N VAL A 50 6.22 -22.04 12.60
CA VAL A 50 5.82 -20.73 12.10
C VAL A 50 6.04 -20.71 10.60
N ILE A 51 4.97 -20.52 9.83
CA ILE A 51 4.98 -20.41 8.37
C ILE A 51 4.94 -18.93 8.03
N ASN A 52 5.93 -18.44 7.30
CA ASN A 52 5.98 -17.05 6.84
C ASN A 52 5.61 -16.99 5.37
N VAL A 53 4.58 -16.20 5.04
CA VAL A 53 4.14 -15.91 3.67
C VAL A 53 4.25 -14.40 3.46
N GLY A 54 5.36 -13.93 2.92
CA GLY A 54 5.66 -12.51 2.80
C GLY A 54 5.70 -11.86 4.18
N GLN A 55 4.78 -10.93 4.44
CA GLN A 55 4.68 -10.25 5.73
C GLN A 55 3.69 -10.89 6.71
N ILE A 56 2.99 -11.95 6.33
CA ILE A 56 2.10 -12.67 7.24
C ILE A 56 2.80 -13.89 7.83
N SER A 57 2.49 -14.20 9.08
CA SER A 57 2.89 -15.44 9.72
C SER A 57 1.66 -16.24 10.13
N SER A 58 1.73 -17.56 9.95
CA SER A 58 0.75 -18.52 10.48
C SER A 58 1.47 -19.57 11.30
N PHE A 59 0.77 -20.23 12.21
CA PHE A 59 1.36 -21.27 13.05
C PHE A 59 0.58 -22.58 12.91
N ILE A 60 1.31 -23.68 13.06
CA ILE A 60 0.75 -25.03 13.23
C ILE A 60 1.41 -25.69 14.44
N LEU A 61 0.64 -26.52 15.14
CA LEU A 61 1.14 -27.43 16.17
C LEU A 61 1.13 -28.84 15.57
N LEU A 62 2.26 -29.53 15.59
CA LEU A 62 2.34 -30.90 15.09
C LEU A 62 1.81 -31.89 16.13
N ASP A 63 0.75 -32.61 15.80
CA ASP A 63 0.15 -33.61 16.70
C ASP A 63 0.78 -35.01 16.59
N CYS A 64 1.64 -35.21 15.59
CA CYS A 64 2.38 -36.44 15.32
C CYS A 64 3.82 -36.13 14.86
N GLU A 65 4.67 -37.14 14.91
CA GLU A 65 5.93 -37.12 14.13
C GLU A 65 5.54 -37.27 12.65
N ALA A 66 6.06 -36.40 11.77
CA ALA A 66 5.75 -36.42 10.33
C ALA A 66 6.99 -36.72 9.46
N PRO A 67 7.68 -37.87 9.66
CA PRO A 67 8.79 -38.25 8.80
C PRO A 67 8.24 -38.66 7.42
N GLY A 68 8.46 -37.81 6.41
CA GLY A 68 8.12 -38.10 5.01
C GLY A 68 6.66 -37.83 4.61
N GLU A 69 5.79 -37.41 5.52
CA GLU A 69 4.43 -36.98 5.20
C GLU A 69 4.38 -35.46 4.96
N THR A 70 3.81 -35.04 3.83
CA THR A 70 3.58 -33.61 3.55
C THR A 70 2.48 -33.08 4.47
N ILE A 71 2.79 -32.00 5.19
CA ILE A 71 1.82 -31.28 6.01
C ILE A 71 1.14 -30.23 5.13
N GLU A 72 -0.19 -30.27 5.07
CA GLU A 72 -1.00 -29.24 4.41
C GLU A 72 -1.47 -28.21 5.45
N HIS A 73 -1.31 -26.93 5.16
CA HIS A 73 -1.80 -25.83 5.99
C HIS A 73 -2.52 -24.78 5.17
N PHE A 74 -3.81 -24.60 5.43
CA PHE A 74 -4.64 -23.62 4.71
C PHE A 74 -4.52 -22.22 5.31
N ILE A 75 -4.40 -21.21 4.45
CA ILE A 75 -4.45 -19.79 4.80
C ILE A 75 -5.60 -19.16 4.02
N SER A 76 -6.57 -18.58 4.73
CA SER A 76 -7.73 -17.93 4.10
C SER A 76 -7.34 -16.70 3.28
N GLY A 77 -8.12 -16.41 2.24
CA GLY A 77 -7.89 -15.25 1.38
C GLY A 77 -7.92 -13.91 2.12
N GLU A 78 -8.77 -13.79 3.15
CA GLU A 78 -8.80 -12.61 4.02
C GLU A 78 -7.43 -12.26 4.61
N ARG A 79 -6.65 -13.29 5.00
CA ARG A 79 -5.30 -13.10 5.53
C ARG A 79 -4.27 -12.74 4.46
N LEU A 80 -4.57 -13.01 3.19
CA LEU A 80 -3.67 -12.76 2.04
C LEU A 80 -3.91 -11.39 1.40
N ASN A 81 -4.94 -10.64 1.80
CA ASN A 81 -5.28 -9.34 1.23
C ASN A 81 -4.07 -8.38 1.13
N GLU A 82 -3.24 -8.31 2.18
CA GLU A 82 -2.04 -7.47 2.20
C GLU A 82 -0.86 -8.02 1.36
N GLN A 83 -1.01 -9.19 0.74
CA GLN A 83 -0.01 -9.84 -0.10
C GLN A 83 -0.34 -9.83 -1.61
N HIS A 84 -1.58 -9.52 -2.01
CA HIS A 84 -2.00 -9.45 -3.43
C HIS A 84 -1.07 -8.57 -4.29
N GLY A 85 -0.68 -8.93 -5.51
CA GLY A 85 0.15 -8.02 -6.34
C GLY A 85 1.58 -7.79 -5.85
N ARG A 86 2.08 -8.59 -4.89
CA ARG A 86 3.48 -8.55 -4.42
C ARG A 86 4.24 -9.81 -4.83
N ARG A 87 5.56 -9.67 -4.87
CA ARG A 87 6.49 -10.79 -4.83
C ARG A 87 6.64 -11.25 -3.38
N VAL A 88 6.23 -12.49 -3.11
CA VAL A 88 6.05 -13.05 -1.77
C VAL A 88 7.03 -14.19 -1.55
N THR A 89 7.77 -14.14 -0.45
CA THR A 89 8.64 -15.24 0.00
C THR A 89 7.90 -16.18 0.94
N LEU A 90 8.10 -17.48 0.79
CA LEU A 90 7.53 -18.52 1.62
C LEU A 90 8.64 -19.34 2.30
N ASN A 91 8.62 -19.43 3.62
CA ASN A 91 9.46 -20.33 4.39
C ASN A 91 8.74 -20.76 5.69
N TYR A 92 9.38 -21.64 6.46
CA TYR A 92 8.92 -21.99 7.78
C TYR A 92 10.06 -22.13 8.78
N ILE A 93 9.74 -21.96 10.05
CA ILE A 93 10.66 -22.03 11.19
C ILE A 93 10.11 -23.04 12.20
N ILE A 94 10.95 -23.98 12.63
CA ILE A 94 10.64 -24.86 13.76
C ILE A 94 11.04 -24.12 15.05
N VAL A 95 10.07 -23.71 15.88
CA VAL A 95 10.32 -22.84 17.05
C VAL A 95 11.27 -23.50 18.05
N ARG A 96 11.14 -24.82 18.29
CA ARG A 96 11.98 -25.56 19.24
C ARG A 96 13.47 -25.45 18.95
N THR A 97 13.84 -25.52 17.67
CA THR A 97 15.25 -25.56 17.24
C THR A 97 15.73 -24.22 16.66
N GLY A 98 14.81 -23.36 16.26
CA GLY A 98 15.11 -22.15 15.48
C GLY A 98 15.52 -22.45 14.03
N ASN A 99 15.42 -23.70 13.58
CA ASN A 99 15.80 -24.07 12.21
C ASN A 99 14.81 -23.45 11.21
N THR A 100 15.35 -22.88 10.15
CA THR A 100 14.58 -22.24 9.07
C THR A 100 14.75 -23.03 7.78
N SER A 101 13.65 -23.32 7.10
CA SER A 101 13.70 -23.95 5.79
C SER A 101 14.25 -23.03 4.71
N PRO A 102 14.69 -23.57 3.56
CA PRO A 102 14.92 -22.76 2.38
C PRO A 102 13.65 -21.98 1.98
N THR A 103 13.84 -20.89 1.23
CA THR A 103 12.75 -20.00 0.81
C THR A 103 12.31 -20.27 -0.62
N THR A 104 11.01 -20.32 -0.86
CA THR A 104 10.40 -20.30 -2.19
C THR A 104 9.83 -18.90 -2.46
N THR A 105 9.85 -18.42 -3.71
CA THR A 105 9.30 -17.10 -4.07
C THR A 105 8.16 -17.24 -5.06
N TYR A 106 7.09 -16.47 -4.84
CA TYR A 106 5.88 -16.43 -5.66
C TYR A 106 5.54 -15.01 -6.08
N ASP A 107 4.90 -14.85 -7.23
CA ASP A 107 4.30 -13.58 -7.64
C ASP A 107 2.78 -13.68 -7.44
N PHE A 108 2.23 -12.84 -6.56
CA PHE A 108 0.80 -12.82 -6.26
C PHE A 108 0.10 -11.86 -7.21
N GLY A 109 -1.04 -12.26 -7.77
CA GLY A 109 -1.90 -11.41 -8.60
C GLY A 109 -2.68 -10.39 -7.76
N ALA A 110 -3.16 -9.33 -8.42
CA ALA A 110 -4.06 -8.34 -7.84
C ALA A 110 -5.06 -7.84 -8.87
N GLU A 111 -6.16 -7.25 -8.39
CA GLU A 111 -7.07 -6.48 -9.24
C GLU A 111 -6.37 -5.27 -9.84
N LEU A 112 -5.65 -4.51 -9.00
CA LEU A 112 -4.76 -3.42 -9.40
C LEU A 112 -3.43 -3.58 -8.64
N TYR A 113 -2.32 -3.36 -9.33
CA TYR A 113 -0.99 -3.47 -8.76
C TYR A 113 -0.55 -2.14 -8.13
N HIS A 114 0.49 -2.20 -7.28
CA HIS A 114 1.12 -0.97 -6.81
C HIS A 114 1.74 -0.22 -8.01
N PRO A 115 1.69 1.12 -8.03
CA PRO A 115 2.55 1.89 -8.92
C PRO A 115 4.03 1.62 -8.58
N VAL A 116 4.88 1.63 -9.60
CA VAL A 116 6.32 1.32 -9.48
C VAL A 116 7.13 2.55 -9.80
N ALA A 117 7.93 3.00 -8.84
CA ALA A 117 8.89 4.09 -9.03
C ALA A 117 10.30 3.49 -8.94
N LYS A 118 10.91 3.24 -10.10
CA LYS A 118 12.18 2.48 -10.21
C LYS A 118 13.38 3.20 -9.60
N ASP A 119 13.31 4.52 -9.51
CA ASP A 119 14.40 5.35 -8.98
C ASP A 119 14.50 5.29 -7.45
N ILE A 120 13.52 4.70 -6.76
CA ILE A 120 13.55 4.55 -5.30
C ILE A 120 14.58 3.50 -4.90
N VAL A 121 15.52 3.90 -4.04
CA VAL A 121 16.54 3.03 -3.45
C VAL A 121 16.30 2.96 -1.95
N GLU A 122 16.06 1.75 -1.43
CA GLU A 122 15.83 1.51 0.01
C GLU A 122 14.72 2.38 0.63
N GLY A 123 13.67 2.67 -0.14
CA GLY A 123 12.54 3.50 0.32
C GLY A 123 12.81 5.01 0.26
N VAL A 124 13.89 5.43 -0.39
CA VAL A 124 14.27 6.84 -0.58
C VAL A 124 14.36 7.18 -2.06
N LEU A 125 13.74 8.28 -2.48
CA LEU A 125 13.93 8.90 -3.79
C LEU A 125 15.22 9.74 -3.78
N PRO A 126 16.23 9.40 -4.60
CA PRO A 126 17.50 10.12 -4.65
C PRO A 126 17.37 11.59 -5.05
N TRP A 127 18.28 12.44 -4.58
CA TRP A 127 18.23 13.89 -4.79
C TRP A 127 18.18 14.30 -6.27
N ASP A 128 18.85 13.58 -7.17
CA ASP A 128 18.81 13.87 -8.60
C ASP A 128 17.39 13.72 -9.18
N ALA A 129 16.63 12.72 -8.71
CA ALA A 129 15.24 12.53 -9.09
C ALA A 129 14.32 13.56 -8.42
N VAL A 130 14.58 13.93 -7.16
CA VAL A 130 13.88 15.03 -6.48
C VAL A 130 14.04 16.35 -7.23
N LYS A 131 15.23 16.62 -7.75
CA LYS A 131 15.56 17.88 -8.45
C LYS A 131 15.00 17.95 -9.87
N ASN A 132 15.00 16.83 -10.59
CA ASN A 132 14.71 16.80 -12.01
C ASN A 132 13.34 16.21 -12.36
N GLY A 133 12.66 15.55 -11.42
CA GLY A 133 11.52 14.69 -11.70
C GLY A 133 11.94 13.24 -11.95
N PHE A 134 10.95 12.35 -11.99
CA PHE A 134 11.13 10.92 -12.22
C PHE A 134 9.88 10.30 -12.86
N SER A 135 9.95 9.03 -13.26
CA SER A 135 8.82 8.31 -13.84
C SER A 135 8.17 7.33 -12.86
N VAL A 136 6.86 7.26 -12.89
CA VAL A 136 6.07 6.20 -12.26
C VAL A 136 5.54 5.27 -13.34
N THR A 137 5.74 3.97 -13.17
CA THR A 137 5.17 2.93 -14.00
C THR A 137 3.89 2.38 -13.36
N ILE A 138 2.82 2.31 -14.14
CA ILE A 138 1.57 1.65 -13.80
C ILE A 138 1.59 0.26 -14.45
N PRO A 139 1.69 -0.83 -13.66
CA PRO A 139 1.74 -2.17 -14.21
C PRO A 139 0.46 -2.54 -14.96
N VAL A 140 0.58 -3.45 -15.92
CA VAL A 140 -0.57 -4.06 -16.59
C VAL A 140 -1.40 -4.82 -15.57
N TYR A 141 -2.70 -4.56 -15.55
CA TYR A 141 -3.66 -5.21 -14.65
C TYR A 141 -4.70 -6.02 -15.43
N PRO A 142 -5.36 -7.01 -14.77
CA PRO A 142 -6.40 -7.80 -15.41
C PRO A 142 -7.53 -6.92 -15.96
N GLY A 143 -7.85 -7.13 -17.25
CA GLY A 143 -8.93 -6.41 -17.92
C GLY A 143 -8.59 -4.96 -18.31
N ALA A 144 -7.31 -4.58 -18.31
CA ALA A 144 -6.88 -3.26 -18.79
C ALA A 144 -7.24 -3.05 -20.27
N THR A 145 -7.73 -1.87 -20.61
CA THR A 145 -8.11 -1.48 -21.98
C THR A 145 -7.56 -0.09 -22.33
N PRO A 146 -7.38 0.25 -23.62
CA PRO A 146 -6.88 1.57 -24.02
C PRO A 146 -7.81 2.72 -23.65
N SER A 147 -9.08 2.42 -23.35
CA SER A 147 -10.09 3.38 -22.92
C SER A 147 -10.02 3.72 -21.44
N ASP A 148 -9.17 3.03 -20.67
CA ASP A 148 -8.98 3.34 -19.26
C ASP A 148 -8.27 4.68 -19.10
N THR A 149 -8.86 5.57 -18.30
CA THR A 149 -8.16 6.76 -17.84
C THR A 149 -7.49 6.46 -16.52
N ILE A 150 -6.16 6.58 -16.48
CA ILE A 150 -5.39 6.49 -15.24
C ILE A 150 -5.33 7.87 -14.62
N ARG A 151 -5.94 8.02 -13.44
CA ARG A 151 -5.81 9.21 -12.60
C ARG A 151 -4.82 8.93 -11.48
N LEU A 152 -3.60 9.43 -11.61
CA LEU A 152 -2.55 9.32 -10.61
C LEU A 152 -2.61 10.49 -9.64
N PHE A 153 -2.57 10.18 -8.35
CA PHE A 153 -2.44 11.13 -7.26
C PHE A 153 -1.02 11.05 -6.71
N PHE A 154 -0.30 12.15 -6.80
CA PHE A 154 0.99 12.35 -6.15
C PHE A 154 0.76 13.22 -4.93
N VAL A 155 1.11 12.73 -3.74
CA VAL A 155 0.86 13.42 -2.46
C VAL A 155 2.14 13.50 -1.65
N GLY A 156 2.74 14.68 -1.60
CA GLY A 156 3.88 14.98 -0.73
C GLY A 156 3.45 15.53 0.63
N SER A 157 4.40 15.61 1.56
CA SER A 157 4.19 16.20 2.89
C SER A 157 3.91 17.71 2.85
N HIS A 158 4.34 18.40 1.79
CA HIS A 158 4.12 19.83 1.57
C HIS A 158 2.94 20.05 0.60
N PRO A 159 2.06 21.07 0.79
CA PRO A 159 0.92 21.28 -0.10
C PRO A 159 1.28 21.50 -1.58
N LEU A 160 2.40 22.21 -1.83
CA LEU A 160 2.91 22.40 -3.20
C LEU A 160 3.50 21.11 -3.82
N ALA A 161 3.69 20.06 -3.02
CA ALA A 161 4.23 18.78 -3.45
C ALA A 161 3.12 17.76 -3.78
N SER A 162 1.91 18.22 -4.10
CA SER A 162 0.76 17.35 -4.36
C SER A 162 0.06 17.73 -5.66
N GLY A 163 -0.39 16.73 -6.41
CA GLY A 163 -1.00 16.94 -7.72
C GLY A 163 -1.78 15.73 -8.23
N ILE A 164 -2.59 15.97 -9.26
CA ILE A 164 -3.36 14.96 -9.99
C ILE A 164 -2.86 14.96 -11.43
N LEU A 165 -2.45 13.80 -11.92
CA LEU A 165 -2.05 13.57 -13.30
C LEU A 165 -3.04 12.59 -13.93
N GLU A 166 -3.44 12.82 -15.18
CA GLU A 166 -4.32 11.92 -15.92
C GLU A 166 -3.68 11.53 -17.25
N GLU A 167 -3.66 10.24 -17.53
CA GLU A 167 -3.12 9.67 -18.75
C GLU A 167 -4.02 8.52 -19.23
N GLN A 168 -4.10 8.29 -20.54
CA GLN A 168 -4.79 7.11 -21.07
C GLN A 168 -3.89 5.88 -20.95
N PHE A 169 -4.46 4.72 -20.61
CA PHE A 169 -3.69 3.48 -20.42
C PHE A 169 -3.00 2.98 -21.69
N GLY A 170 -3.30 3.55 -22.87
CA GLY A 170 -2.52 3.35 -24.09
C GLY A 170 -2.57 1.91 -24.60
N ASP A 171 -1.41 1.32 -24.87
CA ASP A 171 -1.28 0.01 -25.51
C ASP A 171 -1.55 -1.15 -24.55
N VAL A 172 -2.51 -2.01 -24.92
CA VAL A 172 -2.85 -3.21 -24.12
C VAL A 172 -1.62 -4.11 -23.99
N GLY A 173 -1.32 -4.49 -22.75
CA GLY A 173 -0.21 -5.40 -22.43
C GLY A 173 1.13 -4.71 -22.21
N GLN A 174 1.21 -3.38 -22.33
CA GLN A 174 2.37 -2.61 -21.92
C GLN A 174 2.08 -1.81 -20.64
N PRO A 175 3.04 -1.71 -19.70
CA PRO A 175 2.91 -0.79 -18.59
C PRO A 175 2.82 0.66 -19.08
N LEU A 176 2.00 1.48 -18.42
CA LEU A 176 1.94 2.92 -18.68
C LEU A 176 3.01 3.64 -17.86
N GLU A 177 3.76 4.53 -18.48
CA GLU A 177 4.74 5.38 -17.79
C GLU A 177 4.22 6.82 -17.69
N ILE A 178 4.20 7.36 -16.47
CA ILE A 178 3.73 8.72 -16.18
C ILE A 178 4.92 9.50 -15.60
N ALA A 179 5.30 10.58 -16.28
CA ALA A 179 6.37 11.46 -15.82
C ALA A 179 5.85 12.38 -14.70
N ILE A 180 6.57 12.42 -13.58
CA ILE A 180 6.34 13.35 -12.48
C ILE A 180 7.41 14.44 -12.55
N GLY A 181 7.01 15.66 -12.88
CA GLY A 181 7.94 16.76 -13.08
C GLY A 181 8.53 17.34 -11.80
N LYS A 182 9.54 18.20 -11.97
CA LYS A 182 10.25 18.88 -10.89
C LYS A 182 9.34 19.79 -10.04
N GLU A 183 8.26 20.28 -10.62
CA GLU A 183 7.28 21.14 -9.95
C GLU A 183 6.57 20.44 -8.79
N LEU A 184 6.38 19.12 -8.87
CA LEU A 184 5.82 18.31 -7.79
C LEU A 184 6.90 17.68 -6.91
N THR A 185 8.03 17.29 -7.50
CA THR A 185 9.09 16.54 -6.78
C THR A 185 10.03 17.45 -6.00
N PHE A 186 10.41 18.62 -6.52
CA PHE A 186 11.33 19.50 -5.79
C PHE A 186 10.80 19.94 -4.41
N PRO A 187 9.50 20.26 -4.25
CA PRO A 187 8.93 20.59 -2.94
C PRO A 187 8.82 19.40 -1.96
N THR A 188 9.14 18.16 -2.36
CA THR A 188 9.14 17.00 -1.46
C THR A 188 10.43 16.87 -0.64
N ASN A 189 11.43 17.72 -0.84
CA ASN A 189 12.73 17.72 -0.14
C ASN A 189 12.64 17.30 1.35
N GLY A 190 13.20 16.12 1.68
CA GLY A 190 13.19 15.55 3.04
C GLY A 190 11.84 15.06 3.57
N GLY A 191 10.80 15.08 2.73
CA GLY A 191 9.44 14.72 3.04
C GLY A 191 9.03 13.35 2.52
N GLU A 192 7.96 12.82 3.10
CA GLU A 192 7.32 11.59 2.64
C GLU A 192 6.39 11.87 1.46
N VAL A 193 6.38 10.96 0.49
CA VAL A 193 5.55 10.96 -0.71
C VAL A 193 4.69 9.71 -0.72
N HIS A 194 3.45 9.87 -1.16
CA HIS A 194 2.49 8.81 -1.44
C HIS A 194 2.07 8.88 -2.91
N ILE A 195 2.04 7.74 -3.59
CA ILE A 195 1.54 7.63 -4.95
C ILE A 195 0.47 6.56 -5.00
N ILE A 196 -0.69 6.92 -5.51
CA ILE A 196 -1.84 6.05 -5.67
C ILE A 196 -2.52 6.43 -6.98
N TYR A 197 -3.16 5.48 -7.65
CA TYR A 197 -3.89 5.79 -8.87
C TYR A 197 -5.30 5.21 -8.85
N GLN A 198 -6.17 5.81 -9.66
CA GLN A 198 -7.46 5.26 -10.00
C GLN A 198 -7.47 4.85 -11.47
N VAL A 199 -8.06 3.69 -11.75
CA VAL A 199 -8.53 3.35 -13.10
C VAL A 199 -9.96 3.83 -13.22
N VAL A 200 -10.19 4.81 -14.09
CA VAL A 200 -11.50 5.39 -14.34
C VAL A 200 -12.02 4.87 -15.69
N ARG A 201 -13.19 4.20 -15.65
CA ARG A 201 -13.89 3.67 -16.83
C ARG A 201 -15.39 3.90 -16.66
N ASP A 202 -16.03 4.50 -17.66
CA ASP A 202 -17.48 4.75 -17.68
C ASP A 202 -18.01 5.48 -16.42
N GLY A 203 -17.18 6.33 -15.81
CA GLY A 203 -17.50 7.07 -14.58
C GLY A 203 -17.22 6.32 -13.28
N GLU A 204 -16.95 5.01 -13.33
CA GLU A 204 -16.55 4.20 -12.20
C GLU A 204 -15.04 4.29 -11.97
N ALA A 205 -14.63 4.38 -10.71
CA ALA A 205 -13.22 4.50 -10.32
C ALA A 205 -12.80 3.35 -9.40
N ARG A 206 -11.79 2.58 -9.83
CA ARG A 206 -11.15 1.55 -9.02
C ARG A 206 -9.82 2.06 -8.53
N THR A 207 -9.57 1.95 -7.23
CA THR A 207 -8.40 2.55 -6.58
C THR A 207 -7.30 1.52 -6.36
N SER A 208 -6.06 1.84 -6.75
CA SER A 208 -4.91 0.97 -6.54
C SER A 208 -4.47 0.98 -5.07
N PRO A 209 -3.67 -0.02 -4.64
CA PRO A 209 -2.79 0.16 -3.50
C PRO A 209 -1.83 1.34 -3.73
N SER A 210 -1.40 2.01 -2.66
CA SER A 210 -0.42 3.08 -2.73
C SER A 210 1.02 2.57 -2.60
N VAL A 211 1.99 3.31 -3.11
CA VAL A 211 3.40 3.20 -2.71
C VAL A 211 3.77 4.46 -1.95
N SER A 212 4.63 4.34 -0.94
CA SER A 212 5.15 5.47 -0.19
C SER A 212 6.66 5.37 -0.03
N PHE A 213 7.31 6.53 0.03
CA PHE A 213 8.76 6.65 0.13
C PHE A 213 9.15 8.02 0.67
N TRP A 214 10.37 8.14 1.18
CA TRP A 214 10.95 9.42 1.58
C TRP A 214 11.68 10.04 0.40
N SER A 215 11.73 11.36 0.32
CA SER A 215 12.62 12.06 -0.60
C SER A 215 13.91 12.42 0.11
N GLU A 216 15.05 12.23 -0.56
CA GLU A 216 16.33 12.68 -0.02
C GLU A 216 16.29 14.19 0.24
N ALA A 217 16.89 14.60 1.36
CA ALA A 217 16.98 16.00 1.74
C ALA A 217 18.33 16.60 1.32
N GLN A 218 18.33 17.70 0.57
CA GLN A 218 19.58 18.43 0.30
C GLN A 218 20.13 19.12 1.54
N VAL A 219 19.23 19.58 2.41
CA VAL A 219 19.55 20.24 3.66
C VAL A 219 18.76 19.56 4.77
N LEU A 220 19.47 18.97 5.72
CA LEU A 220 18.86 18.32 6.87
C LEU A 220 18.28 19.36 7.83
N ALA A 221 17.24 18.97 8.57
CA ALA A 221 16.68 19.80 9.62
C ALA A 221 17.78 20.21 10.63
N PRO A 222 17.87 21.49 11.03
CA PRO A 222 18.84 21.92 12.01
C PRO A 222 18.51 21.30 13.38
N ASN A 223 19.51 20.71 14.04
CA ASN A 223 19.35 20.21 15.40
C ASN A 223 19.74 21.31 16.41
N PRO A 224 18.89 21.63 17.41
CA PRO A 224 19.26 22.56 18.46
C PRO A 224 20.43 22.00 19.27
N THR A 225 21.44 22.82 19.57
CA THR A 225 22.59 22.41 20.41
C THR A 225 22.19 22.17 21.87
N HIS A 226 21.11 22.79 22.31
CA HIS A 226 20.53 22.62 23.64
C HIS A 226 19.04 22.32 23.51
N MET A 227 18.69 21.05 23.64
CA MET A 227 17.30 20.58 23.55
C MET A 227 16.71 20.40 24.95
N TYR A 228 15.58 21.05 25.22
CA TYR A 228 14.84 20.86 26.47
C TYR A 228 14.05 19.53 26.44
N ALA A 229 13.36 19.27 25.34
CA ALA A 229 12.67 18.02 25.04
C ALA A 229 12.58 17.84 23.53
N GLU A 230 12.52 16.59 23.07
CA GLU A 230 12.21 16.25 21.68
C GLU A 230 10.69 16.09 21.57
N ASP A 231 10.04 16.85 20.67
CA ASP A 231 8.60 16.75 20.49
C ASP A 231 8.22 15.38 19.93
N ALA A 232 7.32 14.67 20.60
CA ALA A 232 6.65 13.51 20.03
C ALA A 232 5.49 14.01 19.15
N TYR A 233 5.56 13.70 17.85
CA TYR A 233 4.47 13.94 16.91
C TYR A 233 3.14 13.43 17.48
N SER A 234 2.16 14.32 17.66
CA SER A 234 0.84 13.96 18.18
C SER A 234 -0.20 14.05 17.06
N PRO A 235 -0.69 12.92 16.52
CA PRO A 235 -1.72 12.95 15.48
C PRO A 235 -3.03 13.53 16.04
N ALA A 236 -3.87 14.06 15.14
CA ALA A 236 -5.22 14.47 15.49
C ALA A 236 -6.03 13.25 15.93
N GLN A 237 -6.80 13.39 17.00
CA GLN A 237 -7.65 12.33 17.52
C GLN A 237 -9.08 12.54 17.04
N MET A 238 -9.60 11.57 16.29
CA MET A 238 -10.97 11.58 15.79
C MET A 238 -11.83 10.61 16.62
N SER A 239 -13.02 11.05 17.02
CA SER A 239 -14.00 10.17 17.66
C SER A 239 -14.56 9.17 16.64
N ALA A 240 -14.76 7.92 17.06
CA ALA A 240 -15.39 6.88 16.24
C ALA A 240 -16.92 7.05 16.09
N VAL A 241 -17.39 8.24 15.68
CA VAL A 241 -18.83 8.54 15.48
C VAL A 241 -19.20 8.40 14.02
N GLU A 242 -20.09 7.45 13.71
CA GLU A 242 -20.60 7.24 12.37
C GLU A 242 -21.62 8.32 11.98
N SER A 243 -21.49 8.83 10.75
CA SER A 243 -22.49 9.74 10.16
C SER A 243 -23.64 8.98 9.49
N SER A 244 -23.36 7.76 9.06
CA SER A 244 -24.30 6.78 8.53
C SER A 244 -23.70 5.37 8.70
N PRO A 245 -24.51 4.30 8.65
CA PRO A 245 -24.01 2.95 8.91
C PRO A 245 -22.77 2.59 8.09
N GLY A 246 -21.66 2.32 8.78
CA GLY A 246 -20.37 1.96 8.19
C GLY A 246 -19.56 3.11 7.59
N LYS A 247 -19.89 4.38 7.90
CA LYS A 247 -19.24 5.55 7.31
C LYS A 247 -18.89 6.63 8.34
N TYR A 248 -17.71 7.23 8.16
CA TYR A 248 -17.28 8.44 8.86
C TYR A 248 -17.40 9.66 7.96
N ALA A 249 -17.89 10.79 8.50
CA ALA A 249 -18.01 12.05 7.78
C ALA A 249 -16.75 12.91 7.92
N PHE A 250 -16.43 13.61 6.83
CA PHE A 250 -15.36 14.58 6.76
C PHE A 250 -15.84 15.81 6.00
N THR A 251 -15.24 16.96 6.31
CA THR A 251 -15.58 18.22 5.66
C THR A 251 -14.31 18.93 5.23
N THR A 252 -14.29 19.38 3.97
CA THR A 252 -13.23 20.21 3.42
C THR A 252 -13.77 21.63 3.30
N ALA A 253 -13.23 22.54 4.11
CA ALA A 253 -13.47 23.97 3.98
C ALA A 253 -12.49 24.58 2.98
N LEU A 254 -12.97 25.50 2.15
CA LEU A 254 -12.23 26.08 1.03
C LEU A 254 -12.13 27.59 1.23
N SER A 255 -10.95 28.15 0.95
CA SER A 255 -10.74 29.60 1.05
C SER A 255 -11.32 30.39 -0.11
N ALA A 256 -11.72 29.70 -1.18
CA ALA A 256 -12.37 30.26 -2.35
C ALA A 256 -13.56 29.36 -2.73
N GLU A 257 -14.63 29.98 -3.20
CA GLU A 257 -15.81 29.28 -3.71
C GLU A 257 -15.44 28.43 -4.92
N LEU A 258 -15.82 27.16 -4.89
CA LEU A 258 -15.74 26.27 -6.05
C LEU A 258 -16.98 26.42 -6.90
N ILE A 259 -16.82 26.29 -8.20
CA ILE A 259 -17.89 26.43 -9.18
C ILE A 259 -18.24 25.09 -9.82
N ALA A 260 -19.36 25.08 -10.55
CA ALA A 260 -19.79 23.88 -11.28
C ALA A 260 -18.69 23.38 -12.23
N GLY A 261 -18.34 22.10 -12.08
CA GLY A 261 -17.29 21.45 -12.86
C GLY A 261 -15.97 21.25 -12.11
N ASP A 262 -15.70 22.01 -11.05
CA ASP A 262 -14.56 21.76 -10.17
C ASP A 262 -14.73 20.39 -9.47
N GLU A 263 -13.62 19.79 -9.05
CA GLU A 263 -13.61 18.48 -8.43
C GLU A 263 -12.82 18.51 -7.13
N VAL A 264 -13.32 17.81 -6.11
CA VAL A 264 -12.65 17.65 -4.81
C VAL A 264 -12.45 16.18 -4.52
N PHE A 265 -11.21 15.85 -4.17
CA PHE A 265 -10.76 14.52 -3.80
C PHE A 265 -10.30 14.55 -2.36
N LEU A 266 -10.88 13.70 -1.51
CA LEU A 266 -10.40 13.48 -0.15
C LEU A 266 -9.73 12.11 -0.08
N LEU A 267 -8.43 12.09 0.20
CA LEU A 267 -7.62 10.88 0.23
C LEU A 267 -7.28 10.54 1.68
N ALA A 268 -7.64 9.34 2.10
CA ALA A 268 -7.16 8.70 3.32
C ALA A 268 -6.07 7.67 2.95
N LEU A 269 -4.85 7.95 3.39
CA LEU A 269 -3.65 7.24 2.99
C LEU A 269 -2.92 6.65 4.20
N ASN A 270 -2.38 5.45 4.07
CA ASN A 270 -1.51 4.88 5.09
C ASN A 270 -0.35 4.14 4.42
N SER A 271 0.88 4.53 4.74
CA SER A 271 2.11 3.97 4.16
C SER A 271 2.34 2.50 4.50
N ALA A 272 1.77 2.03 5.60
CA ALA A 272 1.85 0.64 6.07
C ALA A 272 0.68 -0.24 5.61
N SER A 273 -0.37 0.32 4.99
CA SER A 273 -1.59 -0.39 4.60
C SER A 273 -1.84 -0.30 3.11
N ARG A 274 -2.32 -1.38 2.49
CA ARG A 274 -2.83 -1.30 1.11
C ARG A 274 -4.18 -0.64 1.00
N LYS A 275 -4.98 -0.68 2.06
CA LYS A 275 -6.27 0.00 2.08
C LYS A 275 -6.02 1.49 2.17
N ASN A 276 -6.31 2.16 1.06
CA ASN A 276 -6.39 3.60 0.92
C ASN A 276 -7.77 3.89 0.36
N GLU A 277 -8.33 5.06 0.68
CA GLU A 277 -9.66 5.42 0.19
C GLU A 277 -9.63 6.83 -0.38
N ILE A 278 -10.32 7.01 -1.51
CA ILE A 278 -10.45 8.29 -2.19
C ILE A 278 -11.94 8.57 -2.36
N ALA A 279 -12.44 9.57 -1.65
CA ALA A 279 -13.77 10.12 -1.93
C ALA A 279 -13.64 11.22 -2.99
N HIS A 280 -14.44 11.12 -4.05
CA HIS A 280 -14.47 12.08 -5.14
C HIS A 280 -15.84 12.78 -5.18
N LYS A 281 -15.85 14.11 -5.31
CA LYS A 281 -17.05 14.90 -5.53
C LYS A 281 -16.82 15.94 -6.62
N LYS A 282 -17.63 15.88 -7.67
CA LYS A 282 -17.73 16.93 -8.68
C LYS A 282 -18.74 17.98 -8.23
N ILE A 283 -18.35 19.24 -8.29
CA ILE A 283 -19.16 20.36 -7.84
C ILE A 283 -20.24 20.65 -8.89
N SER A 284 -21.49 20.76 -8.43
CA SER A 284 -22.66 21.06 -9.25
C SER A 284 -23.20 22.47 -9.02
N GLU A 285 -23.08 22.98 -7.80
CA GLU A 285 -23.52 24.30 -7.38
C GLU A 285 -22.38 24.98 -6.60
N PRO A 286 -22.27 26.32 -6.66
CA PRO A 286 -21.21 27.04 -5.96
C PRO A 286 -21.16 26.74 -4.46
N THR A 287 -19.96 26.47 -3.93
CA THR A 287 -19.79 26.16 -2.50
C THR A 287 -18.37 26.43 -2.01
N GLU A 288 -18.25 26.84 -0.74
CA GLU A 288 -16.98 26.96 -0.02
C GLU A 288 -16.73 25.76 0.91
N THR A 289 -17.63 24.77 0.90
CA THR A 289 -17.54 23.59 1.77
C THR A 289 -18.00 22.33 1.07
N VAL A 290 -17.21 21.26 1.22
CA VAL A 290 -17.51 19.96 0.62
C VAL A 290 -17.54 18.88 1.71
N GLU A 291 -18.69 18.22 1.83
CA GLU A 291 -18.85 17.05 2.67
C GLU A 291 -18.43 15.77 1.94
N HIS A 292 -17.77 14.87 2.68
CA HIS A 292 -17.28 13.58 2.24
C HIS A 292 -17.68 12.50 3.23
N THR A 293 -17.78 11.26 2.75
CA THR A 293 -17.87 10.09 3.63
C THR A 293 -16.81 9.07 3.22
N LEU A 294 -16.17 8.45 4.22
CA LEU A 294 -15.18 7.37 4.02
C LEU A 294 -15.62 6.11 4.78
N SER A 295 -15.22 4.94 4.29
CA SER A 295 -15.58 3.62 4.83
C SER A 295 -14.93 3.36 6.18
N LYS A 296 -15.76 3.14 7.21
CA LYS A 296 -15.29 2.75 8.54
C LYS A 296 -14.40 1.49 8.50
N PRO A 297 -14.78 0.38 7.83
CA PRO A 297 -13.91 -0.79 7.70
C PRO A 297 -12.51 -0.51 7.13
N ASN A 298 -12.38 0.46 6.21
CA ASN A 298 -11.08 0.83 5.65
C ASN A 298 -10.29 1.68 6.64
N LEU A 299 -10.94 2.67 7.27
CA LEU A 299 -10.26 3.58 8.20
C LEU A 299 -9.86 2.88 9.51
N ASP A 300 -10.69 1.99 10.05
CA ASP A 300 -10.37 1.17 11.22
C ASP A 300 -9.17 0.25 10.94
N TYR A 301 -9.12 -0.32 9.74
CA TYR A 301 -8.01 -1.17 9.30
C TYR A 301 -6.69 -0.40 9.30
N MET A 302 -6.71 0.85 8.87
CA MET A 302 -5.52 1.69 8.87
C MET A 302 -5.05 2.05 10.29
N SER A 303 -5.94 2.13 11.28
CA SER A 303 -5.73 2.58 12.68
C SER A 303 -5.23 4.02 12.84
N SER A 304 -4.24 4.42 12.04
CA SER A 304 -3.77 5.77 11.80
C SER A 304 -3.67 6.01 10.29
N PHE A 305 -4.00 7.21 9.83
CA PHE A 305 -3.93 7.53 8.41
C PHE A 305 -3.67 9.02 8.20
N LYS A 306 -3.12 9.33 7.03
CA LYS A 306 -2.96 10.68 6.50
C LYS A 306 -4.21 11.07 5.74
N LEU A 307 -4.71 12.26 5.98
CA LEU A 307 -5.84 12.85 5.29
C LEU A 307 -5.36 14.09 4.52
N VAL A 308 -5.65 14.12 3.22
CA VAL A 308 -5.36 15.26 2.34
C VAL A 308 -6.55 15.50 1.42
N ALA A 309 -6.88 16.77 1.20
CA ALA A 309 -7.82 17.16 0.16
C ALA A 309 -7.04 17.71 -1.05
N LEU A 310 -7.39 17.25 -2.26
CA LEU A 310 -6.97 17.87 -3.51
C LEU A 310 -8.18 18.45 -4.21
N VAL A 311 -8.05 19.69 -4.69
CA VAL A 311 -9.07 20.38 -5.46
C VAL A 311 -8.52 20.58 -6.87
N ARG A 312 -9.26 20.09 -7.86
CA ARG A 312 -8.96 20.30 -9.27
C ARG A 312 -9.93 21.30 -9.86
N THR A 313 -9.35 22.37 -10.42
CA THR A 313 -10.06 23.38 -11.21
C THR A 313 -9.51 23.36 -12.64
N PRO A 314 -10.15 24.03 -13.61
CA PRO A 314 -9.59 24.17 -14.96
C PRO A 314 -8.23 24.86 -15.01
N ALA A 315 -7.88 25.67 -14.00
CA ALA A 315 -6.64 26.43 -13.96
C ALA A 315 -5.49 25.67 -13.28
N ALA A 316 -5.78 24.92 -12.21
CA ALA A 316 -4.77 24.27 -11.39
C ALA A 316 -5.35 23.18 -10.48
N THR A 317 -4.46 22.36 -9.93
CA THR A 317 -4.72 21.56 -8.73
C THR A 317 -4.10 22.24 -7.52
N CYS A 318 -4.83 22.33 -6.41
CA CYS A 318 -4.29 22.72 -5.11
C CYS A 318 -4.57 21.62 -4.08
N SER A 319 -3.78 21.58 -3.02
CA SER A 319 -3.99 20.63 -1.92
C SER A 319 -4.02 21.31 -0.56
N SER A 320 -4.69 20.65 0.39
CA SER A 320 -4.57 21.00 1.80
C SER A 320 -3.19 20.60 2.34
N HIS A 321 -2.89 21.05 3.56
CA HIS A 321 -1.90 20.34 4.38
C HIS A 321 -2.37 18.92 4.67
N THR A 322 -1.42 18.00 4.77
CA THR A 322 -1.67 16.63 5.21
C THR A 322 -1.86 16.61 6.72
N ARG A 323 -2.93 15.95 7.19
CA ARG A 323 -3.19 15.72 8.62
C ARG A 323 -3.08 14.25 8.94
N SER A 324 -2.30 13.85 9.94
CA SER A 324 -2.40 12.48 10.46
C SER A 324 -3.50 12.40 11.49
N ILE A 325 -4.31 11.35 11.37
CA ILE A 325 -5.49 11.08 12.18
C ILE A 325 -5.34 9.71 12.81
N VAL A 326 -5.73 9.59 14.08
CA VAL A 326 -5.95 8.32 14.77
C VAL A 326 -7.40 8.27 15.22
N ILE A 327 -8.07 7.15 14.99
CA ILE A 327 -9.43 6.92 15.46
C ILE A 327 -9.37 6.42 16.90
N LYS A 328 -10.11 7.08 17.79
CA LYS A 328 -10.32 6.59 19.15
C LYS A 328 -11.73 6.04 19.30
N SER A 329 -11.81 4.75 19.64
CA SER A 329 -13.00 4.18 20.26
C SER A 329 -13.13 4.77 21.68
N ALA A 330 -14.32 5.25 22.01
CA ALA A 330 -14.66 5.64 23.38
C ALA A 330 -14.62 4.44 24.33
#